data_AF-D4F5E8-F1
#
_entry.id   AF-D4F5E8-F1
#
_cell.length_a   1.000
_cell.length_b   1.000
_cell.length_c   1.000
_cell.angle_alpha   90.00
_cell.angle_beta   90.00
_cell.angle_gamma   90.00
#
_symmetry.space_group_name_H-M   'P 1'
#
loop_
_entity.id
_entity.type
_entity.pdbx_description
1 polymer ?
#
loop_
_entity_poly.entity_id
_entity_poly.type
_entity_poly.pdbx_seq_one_letter_code
_entity_poly.pdbx_strand_id
1 'polypeptide(L)' 'RLAAIREERRENSRYASLRQCRLELAEVEALYRKQQIHYLNTTNHSVEEIAAKIIDTLGLNRRMY' A
#
# COMPACT_ATOMS: atom_id res chain seq x y z
N ARG A 1 0.44 8.92 -5.99
CA ARG A 1 1.50 8.80 -4.96
C ARG A 1 2.59 7.79 -5.36
N LEU A 2 2.29 6.51 -5.57
CA LEU A 2 3.30 5.51 -5.95
C LEU A 2 4.12 5.88 -7.20
N ALA A 3 3.46 6.29 -8.29
CA ALA A 3 4.14 6.69 -9.52
C ALA A 3 5.11 7.86 -9.31
N ALA A 4 4.72 8.89 -8.55
CA ALA A 4 5.59 10.03 -8.23
C ALA A 4 6.84 9.60 -7.44
N ILE A 5 6.68 8.75 -6.42
CA ILE A 5 7.82 8.19 -5.66
C ILE A 5 8.74 7.38 -6.57
N ARG A 6 8.18 6.60 -7.51
CA ARG A 6 8.97 5.82 -8.46
C ARG A 6 9.66 6.71 -9.49
N GLU A 7 9.05 7.82 -9.88
CA GLU A 7 9.65 8.84 -10.75
C GLU A 7 10.89 9.41 -10.07
N GLU A 8 10.78 9.89 -8.82
CA GLU A 8 11.92 10.40 -8.03
C GLU A 8 13.08 9.39 -7.89
N ARG A 9 12.77 8.10 -7.84
CA ARG A 9 13.78 7.03 -7.74
C ARG A 9 14.39 6.63 -9.08
N ARG A 10 13.60 6.68 -10.15
CA ARG A 10 14.01 6.28 -11.51
C ARG A 10 13.10 6.92 -12.55
N GLU A 11 13.46 8.16 -12.88
CA GLU A 11 12.73 9.00 -13.83
C GLU A 11 12.64 8.38 -15.23
N ASN A 12 11.61 8.77 -15.98
CA ASN A 12 11.36 8.42 -17.38
C ASN A 12 11.37 6.91 -17.67
N SER A 13 11.08 6.09 -16.66
CA SER A 13 11.12 4.63 -16.77
C SER A 13 9.72 4.04 -16.87
N ARG A 14 9.60 2.88 -17.53
CA ARG A 14 8.35 2.10 -17.54
C ARG A 14 7.87 1.77 -16.11
N TYR A 15 8.80 1.60 -15.17
CA TYR A 15 8.54 1.34 -13.77
C TYR A 15 7.77 2.48 -13.06
N ALA A 16 8.06 3.73 -13.40
CA ALA A 16 7.41 4.91 -12.84
C ALA A 16 6.10 5.30 -13.55
N SER A 17 5.85 4.77 -14.74
CA SER A 17 4.63 5.04 -15.51
C SER A 17 3.35 4.77 -14.70
N LEU A 18 2.42 5.73 -14.71
CA LEU A 18 1.09 5.59 -14.09
C LEU A 18 0.33 4.36 -14.58
N ARG A 19 0.42 4.04 -15.87
CA ARG A 19 -0.23 2.87 -16.46
C ARG A 19 0.33 1.58 -15.86
N GLN A 20 1.66 1.48 -15.80
CA GLN A 20 2.34 0.31 -15.25
C GLN A 20 2.00 0.14 -13.76
N CYS A 21 2.08 1.22 -12.97
CA CYS A 21 1.73 1.18 -11.54
C CYS A 21 0.28 0.73 -11.30
N ARG A 22 -0.68 1.20 -12.11
CA ARG A 22 -2.09 0.81 -11.99
C ARG A 22 -2.32 -0.66 -12.34
N LEU A 23 -1.66 -1.17 -13.38
CA LEU A 23 -1.74 -2.57 -13.76
C LEU A 23 -1.19 -3.47 -12.65
N GLU A 24 0.02 -3.18 -12.15
CA GLU A 24 0.63 -3.94 -11.06
C GLU A 24 -0.24 -3.96 -9.79
N LEU A 25 -0.80 -2.81 -9.40
CA LEU A 25 -1.70 -2.73 -8.25
C LEU A 25 -2.97 -3.55 -8.46
N ALA A 26 -3.58 -3.49 -9.64
CA ALA A 26 -4.79 -4.24 -9.94
C ALA A 26 -4.55 -5.77 -9.92
N GLU A 27 -3.42 -6.22 -10.44
CA GLU A 27 -3.03 -7.64 -10.40
C GLU A 27 -2.80 -8.13 -8.97
N VAL A 28 -2.11 -7.35 -8.14
CA VAL A 28 -1.88 -7.69 -6.73
C VAL A 28 -3.18 -7.68 -5.93
N GLU A 29 -4.05 -6.70 -6.13
CA GLU A 29 -5.36 -6.66 -5.47
C GLU A 29 -6.22 -7.87 -5.87
N ALA A 30 -6.24 -8.23 -7.16
CA ALA A 30 -6.95 -9.42 -7.63
C ALA A 30 -6.39 -10.70 -6.99
N LEU A 31 -5.06 -10.80 -6.86
CA LEU A 31 -4.40 -11.93 -6.20
C LEU A 31 -4.80 -12.01 -4.72
N TYR A 32 -4.74 -10.90 -3.98
CA TYR A 32 -5.11 -10.88 -2.56
C TYR A 32 -6.58 -11.23 -2.33
N ARG A 33 -7.48 -10.69 -3.16
CA ARG A 33 -8.92 -11.04 -3.10
C ARG A 33 -9.13 -12.53 -3.40
N LYS A 34 -8.46 -13.07 -4.41
CA LYS A 34 -8.56 -14.50 -4.77
C LYS A 34 -8.06 -15.41 -3.64
N GLN A 35 -7.00 -15.02 -2.95
CA GLN A 35 -6.41 -15.78 -1.84
C GLN A 35 -7.05 -15.49 -0.47
N GLN A 36 -8.07 -14.62 -0.42
CA GLN A 36 -8.72 -14.18 0.83
C GLN A 36 -7.71 -13.61 1.86
N ILE A 37 -6.66 -12.95 1.35
CA ILE A 37 -5.66 -12.29 2.19
C ILE A 37 -6.15 -10.88 2.50
N HIS A 38 -6.31 -10.59 3.79
CA HIS A 38 -6.64 -9.25 4.26
C HIS A 38 -5.49 -8.28 3.93
N TYR A 39 -5.82 -7.15 3.31
CA TYR A 39 -4.85 -6.11 2.96
C TYR A 39 -5.38 -4.73 3.31
N LEU A 40 -4.46 -3.80 3.55
CA LEU A 40 -4.75 -2.41 3.83
C LEU A 40 -4.16 -1.53 2.71
N ASN A 41 -4.99 -0.69 2.10
CA ASN A 41 -4.50 0.32 1.15
C ASN A 41 -3.93 1.51 1.91
N THR A 42 -2.64 1.78 1.76
CA THR A 42 -1.90 2.83 2.48
C THR A 42 -1.67 4.10 1.65
N THR A 43 -2.29 4.22 0.47
CA THR A 43 -2.01 5.31 -0.48
C THR A 43 -2.23 6.69 0.13
N ASN A 44 -3.29 6.83 0.92
CA ASN A 44 -3.72 8.09 1.53
C ASN A 44 -3.61 8.10 3.06
N HIS A 45 -2.88 7.14 3.64
CA HIS A 45 -2.71 7.07 5.08
C HIS A 45 -1.33 7.52 5.53
N SER A 46 -1.29 8.23 6.66
CA SER A 46 -0.05 8.54 7.38
C SER A 46 0.53 7.29 8.04
N VAL A 47 1.79 7.35 8.47
CA VAL A 47 2.43 6.21 9.16
C VAL A 47 1.71 5.89 10.47
N GLU A 48 1.27 6.92 11.19
CA GLU A 48 0.51 6.83 12.44
C GLU A 48 -0.87 6.19 12.21
N GLU A 49 -1.57 6.56 11.14
CA GLU A 49 -2.86 5.98 10.77
C GLU A 49 -2.74 4.51 10.37
N ILE A 50 -1.68 4.16 9.62
CA ILE A 50 -1.39 2.76 9.27
C ILE A 50 -1.13 1.95 10.53
N ALA A 51 -0.30 2.49 11.45
CA ALA A 51 0.00 1.83 12.71
C ALA A 51 -1.25 1.63 13.57
N ALA A 52 -2.09 2.65 13.70
CA ALA A 52 -3.35 2.57 14.43
C ALA A 52 -4.28 1.50 13.83
N LYS A 53 -4.44 1.48 12.50
CA LYS A 53 -5.25 0.47 11.80
C LYS A 53 -4.72 -0.95 11.99
N ILE A 54 -3.41 -1.16 11.97
CA ILE A 54 -2.80 -2.48 12.19
C ILE A 54 -3.10 -2.96 13.62
N ILE A 55 -2.90 -2.08 14.62
CA ILE A 55 -3.17 -2.40 16.03
C ILE A 55 -4.65 -2.76 16.23
N ASP A 56 -5.55 -1.96 15.67
CA ASP A 56 -7.00 -2.16 15.72
C ASP A 56 -7.43 -3.48 15.05
N THR A 57 -6.96 -3.72 13.81
CA THR A 57 -7.28 -4.94 13.04
C THR A 57 -6.77 -6.21 13.71
N LEU A 58 -5.63 -6.14 14.41
CA LEU A 58 -5.02 -7.28 15.09
C LEU A 58 -5.47 -7.44 16.55
N GLY A 59 -6.31 -6.53 17.07
CA GLY A 59 -6.74 -6.54 18.48
C GLY A 59 -5.57 -6.41 19.48
N LEU A 60 -4.48 -5.76 19.06
CA LEU A 60 -3.31 -5.58 19.91
C LEU A 60 -3.59 -4.48 20.94
N ASN A 61 -3.39 -4.78 22.21
CA ASN A 61 -3.52 -3.76 23.25
C ASN A 61 -2.35 -2.78 23.15
N ARG A 62 -2.65 -1.49 22.94
CA ARG A 62 -1.66 -0.41 22.95
C ARG A 62 -1.07 -0.30 24.35
N ARG A 63 0.13 -0.82 24.58
CA ARG A 63 0.92 -0.52 25.78
C ARG A 63 1.42 0.91 25.67
N MET A 64 0.68 1.85 26.23
CA MET A 64 1.22 3.19 26.52
C MET A 64 2.11 3.07 27.76
N TYR A 65 3.37 3.46 27.60
CA TYR A 65 4.35 3.60 28.69
C TYR A 65 4.37 5.05 29.16
#